data_AF-A0A969EIX0-F1
#
_entry.id   AF-A0A969EIX0-F1
#
_cell.length_a   1.000
_cell.length_b   1.000
_cell.length_c   1.000
_cell.angle_alpha   90.00
_cell.angle_beta   90.00
_cell.angle_gamma   90.00
#
_symmetry.space_group_name_H-M   'P 1'
#
loop_
_entity.id
_entity.type
_entity.pdbx_description
1 polymer ?
#
loop_
_entity_poly.entity_id
_entity_poly.type
_entity_poly.pdbx_seq_one_letter_code
_entity_poly.pdbx_strand_id
1 'polypeptide(L)'
;CFATATSTRAQAGSSYYGIMELTGNVWEDGVGLGSVAGRSYTGLHGNGTLLAAGFADVDFWPGINGNNTLTTANAVFGGTTGCTGYAGIGFMGGSWREGNYLQVSDRQYKTGWNGLTGRDNRNGGRGVRTAP
;
A
#
# COMPACT_ATOMS: atom_id res chain seq x y z
N CYS A 1 12.40 -0.60 18.20
CA CYS A 1 13.39 0.35 17.65
C CYS A 1 14.73 0.12 18.35
N PHE A 2 15.74 -0.36 17.63
CA PHE A 2 17.11 -0.58 18.13
C PHE A 2 18.06 0.59 17.82
N ALA A 3 17.57 1.64 17.17
CA ALA A 3 18.38 2.77 16.73
C ALA A 3 18.80 3.65 17.92
N THR A 4 20.04 4.11 17.90
CA THR A 4 20.62 5.08 18.85
C THR A 4 21.33 6.19 18.08
N ALA A 5 21.80 7.24 18.78
CA ALA A 5 22.58 8.30 18.16
C ALA A 5 23.89 7.82 17.49
N THR A 6 24.36 6.62 17.83
CA THR A 6 25.62 6.05 17.33
C THR A 6 25.45 4.70 16.63
N SER A 7 24.22 4.20 16.50
CA SER A 7 23.97 2.92 15.84
C SER A 7 24.27 3.01 14.34
N THR A 8 25.06 2.09 13.84
CA THR A 8 25.14 1.82 12.41
C THR A 8 23.80 1.34 11.88
N ARG A 9 23.63 1.43 10.56
CA ARG A 9 22.43 0.93 9.89
C ARG A 9 22.07 -0.52 10.22
N ALA A 10 23.07 -1.41 10.31
CA ALA A 10 22.85 -2.81 10.66
C ALA A 10 22.38 -2.97 12.12
N GLN A 11 23.00 -2.22 13.05
CA GLN A 11 22.59 -2.22 14.46
C GLN A 11 21.17 -1.66 14.66
N ALA A 12 20.77 -0.70 13.83
CA ALA A 12 19.41 -0.16 13.84
C ALA A 12 18.36 -1.08 13.17
N GLY A 13 18.77 -2.19 12.55
CA GLY A 13 17.87 -3.07 11.79
C GLY A 13 17.35 -2.42 10.50
N SER A 14 18.13 -1.53 9.87
CA SER A 14 17.72 -0.78 8.68
C SER A 14 18.22 -1.38 7.36
N SER A 15 17.41 -1.23 6.31
CA SER A 15 17.75 -1.58 4.93
C SER A 15 18.96 -0.80 4.41
N TYR A 16 19.56 -1.21 3.28
CA TYR A 16 20.69 -0.52 2.65
C TYR A 16 20.52 1.01 2.56
N TYR A 17 19.28 1.46 2.34
CA TYR A 17 18.91 2.87 2.20
C TYR A 17 18.51 3.55 3.51
N GLY A 18 18.77 2.93 4.66
CA GLY A 18 18.45 3.47 5.99
C GLY A 18 16.97 3.35 6.37
N ILE A 19 16.17 2.60 5.62
CA ILE A 19 14.74 2.45 5.88
C ILE A 19 14.56 1.38 6.96
N MET A 20 13.92 1.77 8.06
CA MET A 20 13.66 0.90 9.21
C MET A 20 12.28 0.24 9.11
N GLU A 21 12.13 -0.92 9.78
CA GLU A 21 10.86 -1.64 9.93
C GLU A 21 10.22 -2.00 8.56
N LEU A 22 11.04 -2.45 7.59
CA LEU A 22 10.53 -2.97 6.31
C LEU A 22 9.90 -4.37 6.44
N THR A 23 10.10 -5.03 7.58
CA THR A 23 9.55 -6.34 7.89
C THR A 23 9.05 -6.36 9.33
N GLY A 24 7.84 -6.85 9.58
CA GLY A 24 7.18 -6.86 10.89
C GLY A 24 6.51 -5.54 11.24
N ASN A 25 6.21 -5.36 12.53
CA ASN A 25 5.42 -4.25 13.07
C ASN A 25 4.00 -4.15 12.49
N VAL A 26 3.83 -3.60 11.30
CA VAL A 26 2.55 -3.52 10.60
C VAL A 26 2.73 -3.82 9.12
N TRP A 27 1.72 -4.44 8.51
CA TRP A 27 1.57 -4.49 7.08
C TRP A 27 1.55 -3.07 6.52
N GLU A 28 2.32 -2.84 5.48
CA GLU A 28 2.24 -1.60 4.70
C GLU A 28 1.36 -1.84 3.47
N ASP A 29 0.28 -1.07 3.39
CA ASP A 29 -0.66 -1.10 2.27
C ASP A 29 -0.12 -0.25 1.11
N GLY A 30 -0.13 -0.79 -0.10
CA GLY A 30 0.30 -0.07 -1.30
C GLY A 30 -0.28 -0.67 -2.58
N VAL A 31 0.22 -0.23 -3.74
CA VAL A 31 -0.18 -0.83 -5.03
C VAL A 31 0.43 -2.23 -5.15
N GLY A 32 -0.44 -3.25 -5.23
CA GLY A 32 -0.04 -4.65 -5.37
C GLY A 32 0.08 -5.09 -6.83
N LEU A 33 1.01 -6.00 -7.13
CA LEU A 33 1.22 -6.50 -8.51
C LEU A 33 0.54 -7.86 -8.80
N GLY A 34 -0.04 -8.49 -7.77
CA GLY A 34 -0.66 -9.82 -7.85
C GLY A 34 -2.01 -9.88 -8.57
N SER A 35 -2.55 -8.76 -9.05
CA SER A 35 -3.88 -8.66 -9.65
C SER A 35 -3.86 -7.88 -10.96
N VAL A 36 -4.86 -8.07 -11.82
CA VAL A 36 -5.01 -7.30 -13.06
C VAL A 36 -5.26 -5.83 -12.71
N ALA A 37 -6.09 -5.56 -11.70
CA ALA A 37 -6.36 -4.23 -11.18
C ALA A 37 -5.06 -3.51 -10.76
N GLY A 38 -4.23 -4.18 -9.95
CA GLY A 38 -3.01 -3.57 -9.45
C GLY A 38 -1.94 -3.32 -10.53
N ARG A 39 -1.85 -4.20 -11.52
CA ARG A 39 -0.95 -4.00 -12.69
C ARG A 39 -1.40 -2.91 -13.65
N SER A 40 -2.64 -2.42 -13.54
CA SER A 40 -3.12 -1.31 -14.35
C SER A 40 -2.72 0.08 -13.82
N TYR A 41 -2.09 0.15 -12.63
CA TYR A 41 -1.61 1.39 -12.06
C TYR A 41 -0.59 2.08 -12.97
N THR A 42 -0.76 3.38 -13.16
CA THR A 42 0.00 4.19 -14.13
C THR A 42 1.22 4.89 -13.53
N GLY A 43 1.45 4.76 -12.22
CA GLY A 43 2.54 5.48 -11.54
C GLY A 43 2.21 6.92 -11.15
N LEU A 44 0.99 7.40 -11.42
CA LEU A 44 0.58 8.75 -11.04
C LEU A 44 0.45 8.89 -9.52
N HIS A 45 1.13 9.87 -8.95
CA HIS A 45 0.97 10.24 -7.54
C HIS A 45 -0.35 11.00 -7.30
N GLY A 46 -0.69 11.22 -6.03
CA GLY A 46 -1.86 11.99 -5.65
C GLY A 46 -1.78 13.41 -6.21
N ASN A 47 -2.91 13.94 -6.68
CA ASN A 47 -3.03 15.32 -7.16
C ASN A 47 -3.19 16.35 -6.02
N GLY A 48 -3.22 15.89 -4.76
CA GLY A 48 -3.39 16.75 -3.59
C GLY A 48 -4.83 17.20 -3.33
N THR A 49 -5.79 16.74 -4.14
CA THR A 49 -7.21 17.03 -3.98
C THR A 49 -7.97 15.77 -3.59
N LEU A 50 -9.06 15.94 -2.85
CA LEU A 50 -10.00 14.87 -2.54
C LEU A 50 -11.38 15.30 -3.02
N LEU A 51 -12.20 14.33 -3.39
CA LEU A 51 -13.63 14.54 -3.61
C LEU A 51 -14.29 15.03 -2.32
N ALA A 52 -15.49 15.61 -2.44
CA ALA A 52 -16.26 16.07 -1.28
C ALA A 52 -16.53 14.97 -0.24
N ALA A 53 -16.55 13.70 -0.67
CA ALA A 53 -16.68 12.54 0.19
C ALA A 53 -15.35 12.04 0.82
N GLY A 54 -14.23 12.69 0.52
CA GLY A 54 -12.90 12.36 1.06
C GLY A 54 -12.12 11.29 0.30
N PHE A 55 -12.56 10.89 -0.90
CA PHE A 55 -11.88 9.89 -1.72
C PHE A 55 -10.91 10.52 -2.72
N ALA A 56 -9.81 9.81 -3.00
CA ALA A 56 -8.91 10.16 -4.08
C ALA A 56 -9.55 9.87 -5.45
N ASP A 57 -9.14 10.62 -6.47
CA ASP A 57 -9.76 10.64 -7.80
C ASP A 57 -8.74 10.51 -8.95
N VAL A 58 -7.52 10.07 -8.64
CA VAL A 58 -6.48 9.89 -9.66
C VAL A 58 -6.76 8.64 -10.49
N ASP A 59 -6.63 8.78 -11.81
CA ASP A 59 -6.86 7.70 -12.77
C ASP A 59 -6.04 6.44 -12.45
N PHE A 60 -6.67 5.28 -12.64
CA PHE A 60 -6.06 3.95 -12.43
C PHE A 60 -5.54 3.67 -11.01
N TRP A 61 -5.89 4.50 -10.03
CA TRP A 61 -5.61 4.19 -8.63
C TRP A 61 -6.36 2.94 -8.16
N PRO A 62 -5.81 2.18 -7.20
CA PRO A 62 -6.50 1.03 -6.62
C PRO A 62 -7.91 1.38 -6.16
N GLY A 63 -8.90 0.60 -6.61
CA GLY A 63 -10.28 0.77 -6.19
C GLY A 63 -11.05 1.92 -6.82
N ILE A 64 -10.48 2.60 -7.83
CA ILE A 64 -11.17 3.67 -8.55
C ILE A 64 -12.54 3.20 -9.07
N ASN A 65 -13.54 4.08 -9.01
CA ASN A 65 -14.93 3.82 -9.37
C ASN A 65 -15.58 2.66 -8.61
N GLY A 66 -15.07 2.32 -7.42
CA GLY A 66 -15.59 1.22 -6.60
C GLY A 66 -15.15 -0.16 -7.07
N ASN A 67 -14.06 -0.27 -7.83
CA ASN A 67 -13.59 -1.57 -8.32
C ASN A 67 -13.17 -2.50 -7.18
N ASN A 68 -13.89 -3.63 -7.03
CA ASN A 68 -13.59 -4.70 -6.07
C ASN A 68 -13.18 -6.02 -6.77
N THR A 69 -12.98 -6.00 -8.08
CA THR A 69 -12.69 -7.21 -8.86
C THR A 69 -11.21 -7.27 -9.22
N LEU A 70 -10.45 -8.17 -8.57
CA LEU A 70 -9.00 -8.31 -8.77
C LEU A 70 -8.59 -8.64 -10.21
N THR A 71 -9.46 -9.30 -10.98
CA THR A 71 -9.24 -9.67 -12.38
C THR A 71 -9.62 -8.58 -13.38
N THR A 72 -10.18 -7.46 -12.92
CA THR A 72 -10.56 -6.32 -13.77
C THR A 72 -9.59 -5.17 -13.57
N ALA A 73 -9.07 -4.61 -14.66
CA ALA A 73 -8.21 -3.42 -14.60
C ALA A 73 -8.95 -2.25 -13.95
N ASN A 74 -8.22 -1.40 -13.22
CA ASN A 74 -8.71 -0.08 -12.84
C ASN A 74 -8.85 0.80 -14.10
N ALA A 75 -9.56 1.91 -13.96
CA ALA A 75 -9.92 2.77 -15.09
C ALA A 75 -9.69 4.25 -14.77
N VAL A 76 -9.96 5.11 -15.75
CA VAL A 76 -10.07 6.56 -15.57
C VAL A 76 -11.17 6.88 -14.57
N PHE A 77 -10.99 7.95 -13.78
CA PHE A 77 -11.98 8.41 -12.82
C PHE A 77 -13.31 8.76 -13.50
N GLY A 78 -14.40 8.20 -12.97
CA GLY A 78 -15.76 8.34 -13.51
C GLY A 78 -16.50 9.60 -13.10
N GLY A 79 -15.83 10.56 -12.44
CA GLY A 79 -16.39 11.88 -12.10
C GLY A 79 -17.14 11.98 -10.77
N THR A 80 -17.44 10.87 -10.10
CA THR A 80 -18.28 10.88 -8.87
C THR A 80 -17.71 10.07 -7.71
N THR A 81 -17.37 8.79 -7.92
CA THR A 81 -17.14 7.85 -6.82
C THR A 81 -15.74 7.94 -6.21
N GLY A 82 -14.71 8.01 -7.05
CA GLY A 82 -13.30 8.00 -6.61
C GLY A 82 -12.83 6.60 -6.20
N CYS A 83 -11.78 6.53 -5.40
CA CYS A 83 -11.20 5.27 -4.91
C CYS A 83 -12.03 4.74 -3.72
N THR A 84 -13.07 3.95 -4.02
CA THR A 84 -13.97 3.35 -3.02
C THR A 84 -13.98 1.81 -3.04
N GLY A 85 -13.20 1.17 -3.91
CA GLY A 85 -12.96 -0.26 -3.93
C GLY A 85 -11.57 -0.65 -3.43
N TYR A 86 -11.28 -1.95 -3.39
CA TYR A 86 -9.97 -2.46 -2.93
C TYR A 86 -9.12 -3.09 -4.06
N ALA A 87 -9.63 -3.16 -5.28
CA ALA A 87 -8.94 -3.85 -6.36
C ALA A 87 -7.61 -3.15 -6.71
N GLY A 88 -6.52 -3.87 -6.51
CA GLY A 88 -5.16 -3.37 -6.75
C GLY A 88 -4.37 -3.02 -5.49
N ILE A 89 -4.97 -3.09 -4.29
CA ILE A 89 -4.26 -2.92 -3.02
C ILE A 89 -3.52 -4.22 -2.65
N GLY A 90 -2.23 -4.12 -2.32
CA GLY A 90 -1.40 -5.22 -1.80
C GLY A 90 -0.80 -4.90 -0.44
N PHE A 91 -0.43 -5.96 0.29
CA PHE A 91 0.17 -5.91 1.63
C PHE A 91 1.63 -6.37 1.57
N MET A 92 2.52 -5.65 2.24
CA MET A 92 3.96 -5.92 2.27
C MET A 92 4.51 -5.86 3.69
N GLY A 93 5.59 -6.60 3.95
CA GLY A 93 6.38 -6.49 5.17
C GLY A 93 5.91 -7.36 6.34
N GLY A 94 4.65 -7.77 6.40
CA GLY A 94 4.11 -8.49 7.55
C GLY A 94 3.86 -7.58 8.76
N SER A 95 3.18 -8.08 9.80
CA SER A 95 2.94 -7.34 11.04
C SER A 95 3.68 -7.96 12.23
N TRP A 96 3.52 -7.37 13.41
CA TRP A 96 3.92 -7.93 14.70
C TRP A 96 3.41 -9.35 14.99
N ARG A 97 2.40 -9.83 14.24
CA ARG A 97 1.74 -11.12 14.48
C ARG A 97 2.26 -12.24 13.57
N GLU A 98 2.74 -11.94 12.37
CA GLU A 98 3.04 -12.96 11.37
C GLU A 98 4.52 -13.40 11.40
N GLY A 99 4.76 -14.71 11.35
CA GLY A 99 6.10 -15.29 11.22
C GLY A 99 6.48 -15.70 9.79
N ASN A 100 5.51 -15.85 8.89
CA ASN A 100 5.70 -16.48 7.58
C ASN A 100 5.52 -15.55 6.37
N TYR A 101 5.48 -14.22 6.58
CA TYR A 101 5.36 -13.22 5.50
C TYR A 101 6.34 -12.07 5.63
N LEU A 102 7.48 -12.34 6.28
CA LEU A 102 8.48 -11.32 6.59
C LEU A 102 9.52 -11.16 5.48
N GLN A 103 9.50 -12.01 4.45
CA GLN A 103 10.37 -11.84 3.29
C GLN A 103 9.95 -10.58 2.52
N VAL A 104 10.92 -9.73 2.14
CA VAL A 104 10.64 -8.47 1.41
C VAL A 104 9.96 -8.71 0.06
N SER A 105 10.17 -9.89 -0.54
CA SER A 105 9.52 -10.32 -1.78
C SER A 105 8.17 -11.00 -1.56
N ASP A 106 7.74 -11.23 -0.32
CA ASP A 106 6.46 -11.88 -0.07
C ASP A 106 5.30 -11.00 -0.56
N ARG A 107 4.39 -11.65 -1.27
CA ARG A 107 3.16 -11.06 -1.81
C ARG A 107 1.98 -12.03 -1.65
N GLN A 108 2.14 -13.06 -0.80
CA GLN A 108 1.17 -14.14 -0.68
C GLN A 108 -0.05 -13.73 0.14
N TYR A 109 0.08 -12.71 0.99
CA TYR A 109 -1.03 -12.23 1.81
C TYR A 109 -2.15 -11.62 0.95
N LYS A 110 -3.39 -11.92 1.33
CA LYS A 110 -4.61 -11.72 0.53
C LYS A 110 -4.76 -10.27 0.05
N THR A 111 -4.63 -10.05 -1.25
CA THR A 111 -4.93 -8.76 -1.92
C THR A 111 -6.36 -8.31 -1.58
N GLY A 112 -6.53 -7.08 -1.09
CA GLY A 112 -7.85 -6.53 -0.75
C GLY A 112 -8.48 -6.99 0.58
N TRP A 113 -7.76 -7.73 1.43
CA TRP A 113 -8.29 -8.29 2.68
C TRP A 113 -9.00 -7.30 3.61
N ASN A 114 -8.46 -6.10 3.78
CA ASN A 114 -9.05 -5.12 4.69
C ASN A 114 -10.22 -4.33 4.08
N GLY A 115 -10.49 -4.47 2.77
CA GLY A 115 -11.32 -3.50 2.05
C GLY A 115 -10.80 -2.06 2.27
N LEU A 116 -11.61 -1.06 1.95
CA LEU A 116 -11.34 0.35 2.34
C LEU A 116 -11.97 0.73 3.68
N THR A 117 -12.87 -0.09 4.20
CA THR A 117 -13.63 0.18 5.43
C THR A 117 -13.14 -0.63 6.63
N GLY A 118 -12.37 -1.70 6.40
CA GLY A 118 -11.68 -2.41 7.46
C GLY A 118 -10.43 -1.64 7.87
N ARG A 119 -10.42 -1.17 9.11
CA ARG A 119 -9.17 -0.82 9.79
C ARG A 119 -8.77 -2.03 10.60
N ASP A 120 -7.58 -2.53 10.35
CA ASP A 120 -6.98 -3.65 11.08
C ASP A 120 -5.81 -3.08 11.88
N ASN A 121 -5.66 -3.50 13.14
CA ASN A 121 -4.59 -3.04 14.01
C ASN A 121 -3.20 -3.56 13.59
N ARG A 122 -3.14 -4.39 12.54
CA ARG A 122 -1.92 -4.89 11.92
C ARG A 122 -1.55 -4.13 10.65
N ASN A 123 -2.33 -3.13 10.23
CA ASN A 123 -2.14 -2.42 8.98
C ASN A 123 -1.80 -0.95 9.20
N GLY A 124 -0.92 -0.45 8.35
CA GLY A 124 -0.49 0.95 8.31
C GLY A 124 -0.07 1.34 6.90
N GLY A 125 0.78 2.35 6.81
CA GLY A 125 1.29 2.82 5.53
C GLY A 125 2.53 3.68 5.69
N ARG A 126 3.25 3.84 4.58
CA ARG A 126 4.46 4.65 4.48
C ARG A 126 4.30 5.67 3.37
N GLY A 127 4.56 6.93 3.70
CA GLY A 127 4.51 8.02 2.73
C GLY A 127 5.61 7.91 1.68
N VAL A 128 5.27 8.16 0.43
CA VAL A 128 6.21 8.26 -0.70
C VAL A 128 6.02 9.61 -1.40
N ARG A 129 7.10 10.14 -1.96
CA ARG A 129 7.08 11.38 -2.75
C ARG A 129 8.01 11.24 -3.94
N THR A 130 7.67 11.91 -5.03
CA THR A 130 8.55 12.03 -6.19
C THR A 130 9.81 12.81 -5.78
N ALA A 131 10.96 12.42 -6.32
CA ALA A 131 12.19 13.20 -6.19
C ALA A 131 12.06 14.55 -6.93
N PRO A 132 12.85 15.57 -6.55
CA PRO A 132 12.90 16.84 -7.29
C PRO A 132 13.29 16.67 -8.75
#